data_AF-A0A1Y5FDF6-F1
#
_entry.id   AF-A0A1Y5FDF6-F1
#
_cell.length_a   1.000
_cell.length_b   1.000
_cell.length_c   1.000
_cell.angle_alpha   90.00
_cell.angle_beta   90.00
_cell.angle_gamma   90.00
#
_symmetry.space_group_name_H-M   'P 1'
#
loop_
_entity.id
_entity.type
_entity.pdbx_description
1 polymer ?
#
loop_
_entity_poly.entity_id
_entity_poly.type
_entity_poly.pdbx_seq_one_letter_code
_entity_poly.pdbx_strand_id
1 'polypeptide(L)'
;MNTDNELKSFEDHVETKGKRKRSALKTIKFSYKIGEEEQLEKLNIVLKDLNSKKFGRELFIKDLLDWMVSNITTKDIEKVQNLSLSLKDKVEMRLQEMGDKKGEDIDIYDYIAKSLKIQ
;
A
#
# COMPACT_ATOMS: atom_id res chain seq x y z
N MET A 1 -4.55 31.30 -7.64
CA MET A 1 -5.95 31.01 -7.25
C MET A 1 -6.23 29.56 -7.59
N ASN A 2 -6.94 28.87 -6.70
CA ASN A 2 -7.36 27.45 -6.72
C ASN A 2 -6.36 26.42 -6.20
N THR A 3 -6.16 26.42 -4.88
CA THR A 3 -5.69 25.27 -4.08
C THR A 3 -6.78 24.73 -3.14
N ASP A 4 -8.05 25.07 -3.36
CA ASP A 4 -9.15 24.83 -2.41
C ASP A 4 -9.93 23.52 -2.60
N ASN A 5 -9.44 22.55 -3.39
CA ASN A 5 -10.25 21.36 -3.71
C ASN A 5 -9.64 19.98 -3.42
N GLU A 6 -8.48 19.88 -2.75
CA GLU A 6 -7.92 18.57 -2.38
C GLU A 6 -7.62 18.38 -0.88
N LEU A 7 -7.83 19.41 -0.04
CA LEU A 7 -7.56 19.34 1.41
C LEU A 7 -8.81 19.18 2.30
N LYS A 8 -10.00 19.01 1.73
CA LYS A 8 -11.27 18.93 2.48
C LYS A 8 -11.63 17.55 3.07
N SER A 9 -10.72 16.58 3.11
CA SER A 9 -11.04 15.25 3.68
C SER A 9 -10.24 14.84 4.92
N PHE A 10 -9.37 15.70 5.46
CA PHE A 10 -8.43 15.25 6.50
C PHE A 10 -8.42 16.00 7.84
N GLU A 11 -9.12 17.13 8.00
CA GLU A 11 -9.16 17.82 9.29
C GLU A 11 -10.55 18.39 9.58
N ASP A 12 -11.26 17.77 10.51
CA ASP A 12 -12.23 18.47 11.35
C ASP A 12 -11.98 18.04 12.80
N HIS A 13 -11.03 18.75 13.44
CA HIS A 13 -11.04 18.91 14.88
C HIS A 13 -12.11 19.94 15.24
N VAL A 14 -13.23 19.47 15.78
CA VAL A 14 -14.04 20.29 16.70
C VAL A 14 -14.24 19.50 17.98
N GLU A 15 -13.41 19.81 18.95
CA GLU A 15 -13.63 19.46 20.35
C GLU A 15 -14.79 20.33 20.87
N THR A 16 -15.88 19.73 21.34
CA THR A 16 -16.60 20.18 22.55
C THR A 16 -17.68 19.19 22.98
N LYS A 17 -17.51 18.73 24.22
CA LYS A 17 -18.52 18.34 25.22
C LYS A 17 -19.36 17.08 24.96
N GLY A 18 -18.96 16.02 25.67
CA GLY A 18 -19.89 15.28 26.53
C GLY A 18 -20.95 14.45 25.82
N LYS A 19 -20.53 13.37 25.15
CA LYS A 19 -21.27 12.10 25.01
C LYS A 19 -20.31 11.12 24.37
N ARG A 20 -19.89 10.09 25.11
CA ARG A 20 -19.16 8.94 24.55
C ARG A 20 -20.11 8.23 23.56
N LYS A 21 -20.19 8.73 22.32
CA LYS A 21 -20.72 7.96 21.19
C LYS A 21 -19.75 6.80 21.03
N ARG A 22 -20.14 5.61 21.48
CA ARG A 22 -19.55 4.37 20.97
C ARG A 22 -19.74 4.44 19.46
N SER A 23 -18.68 4.78 18.73
CA SER A 23 -18.70 4.74 17.27
C SER A 23 -19.15 3.34 16.89
N ALA A 24 -20.25 3.22 16.17
CA ALA A 24 -20.63 1.96 15.57
C ALA A 24 -19.44 1.51 14.73
N LEU A 25 -18.83 0.37 15.07
CA LEU A 25 -17.75 -0.21 14.27
C LEU A 25 -18.31 -0.36 12.85
N LYS A 26 -17.74 0.40 11.91
CA LYS A 26 -18.13 0.36 10.51
C LYS A 26 -17.55 -0.92 9.92
N THR A 27 -18.32 -2.00 9.98
CA THR A 27 -17.92 -3.29 9.40
C THR A 27 -17.85 -3.17 7.87
N ILE A 28 -16.72 -3.55 7.28
CA ILE A 28 -16.54 -3.62 5.83
C ILE A 28 -16.60 -5.10 5.44
N LYS A 29 -17.54 -5.45 4.54
CA LYS A 29 -17.59 -6.77 3.90
C LYS A 29 -16.96 -6.65 2.52
N PHE A 30 -15.96 -7.46 2.24
CA PHE A 30 -15.35 -7.56 0.92
C PHE A 30 -15.28 -9.02 0.47
N SER A 31 -15.22 -9.21 -0.84
CA SER A 31 -15.02 -10.51 -1.48
C SER A 31 -13.95 -10.35 -2.55
N TYR A 32 -12.98 -11.26 -2.57
CA TYR A 32 -11.92 -11.28 -3.57
C TYR A 32 -11.94 -12.62 -4.31
N LYS A 33 -11.76 -12.57 -5.63
CA LYS A 33 -11.67 -13.76 -6.48
C LYS A 33 -10.22 -13.92 -6.92
N ILE A 34 -9.66 -15.09 -6.64
CA ILE A 34 -8.38 -15.52 -7.17
C ILE A 34 -8.64 -16.12 -8.55
N GLY A 35 -8.13 -15.47 -9.59
CA GLY A 35 -8.36 -15.86 -10.99
C GLY A 35 -7.28 -16.78 -11.56
N GLU A 36 -6.11 -16.83 -10.92
CA GLU A 36 -4.95 -17.57 -11.40
C GLU A 36 -4.69 -18.81 -10.54
N GLU A 37 -4.50 -19.96 -11.19
CA GLU A 37 -4.26 -21.24 -10.51
C GLU A 37 -2.99 -21.20 -9.65
N GLU A 38 -1.93 -20.53 -10.13
CA GLU A 38 -0.67 -20.36 -9.39
C GLU A 38 -0.86 -19.60 -8.06
N GLN A 39 -1.69 -18.56 -8.06
CA GLN A 39 -1.99 -17.79 -6.85
C GLN A 39 -2.79 -18.61 -5.84
N LEU A 40 -3.70 -19.46 -6.34
CA LEU A 40 -4.47 -20.37 -5.50
C LEU A 40 -3.57 -21.44 -4.87
N GLU A 41 -2.62 -21.99 -5.64
CA GLU A 41 -1.65 -22.96 -5.14
C GLU A 41 -0.76 -22.35 -4.05
N LYS A 42 -0.24 -21.14 -4.28
CA LYS A 42 0.54 -20.39 -3.28
C LYS A 42 -0.25 -20.17 -1.99
N LEU A 43 -1.51 -19.75 -2.10
CA LEU A 43 -2.38 -19.58 -0.93
C LEU A 43 -2.59 -20.90 -0.18
N ASN A 44 -2.82 -22.00 -0.91
CA ASN A 44 -3.00 -23.32 -0.31
C ASN A 44 -1.76 -23.81 0.44
N ILE A 45 -0.56 -23.57 -0.10
CA ILE A 45 0.70 -23.90 0.57
C ILE A 45 0.82 -23.10 1.89
N VAL A 46 0.59 -21.79 1.84
CA VAL A 46 0.62 -20.93 3.04
C VAL A 46 -0.36 -21.41 4.11
N LEU A 47 -1.59 -21.75 3.72
CA LEU A 47 -2.60 -22.26 4.67
C LEU A 47 -2.22 -23.63 5.27
N LYS A 48 -1.60 -24.51 4.48
CA LYS A 48 -1.08 -25.79 4.97
C LYS A 48 0.02 -25.56 6.00
N ASP A 49 0.96 -24.67 5.71
CA ASP A 49 2.07 -24.37 6.61
C ASP A 49 1.60 -23.73 7.91
N LEU A 50 0.65 -22.79 7.84
CA LEU A 50 0.02 -22.18 9.02
C LEU A 50 -0.68 -23.21 9.92
N ASN A 51 -1.21 -24.28 9.33
CA ASN A 51 -1.88 -25.36 10.03
C ASN A 51 -0.98 -26.57 10.32
N SER A 52 0.31 -26.51 9.98
CA SER A 52 1.31 -27.52 10.32
C SER A 52 1.76 -27.39 11.79
N LYS A 53 0.79 -27.37 12.70
CA LYS A 53 0.98 -27.21 14.14
C LYS A 53 0.34 -28.36 14.90
N LYS A 54 0.95 -28.74 16.02
CA LYS A 54 0.50 -29.88 16.83
C LYS A 54 -0.75 -29.59 17.66
N PHE A 55 -1.04 -28.32 17.95
CA PHE A 55 -2.10 -27.91 18.88
C PHE A 55 -2.80 -26.62 18.42
N GLY A 56 -4.00 -26.41 18.98
CA GLY A 56 -4.84 -25.24 18.73
C GLY A 56 -5.83 -25.45 17.58
N ARG A 57 -6.73 -24.47 17.38
CA ARG A 57 -7.73 -24.53 16.31
C ARG A 57 -7.09 -24.36 14.93
N GLU A 58 -7.76 -24.88 13.92
CA GLU A 58 -7.46 -24.62 12.52
C GLU A 58 -7.53 -23.10 12.22
N LEU A 59 -6.59 -22.63 11.41
CA LEU A 59 -6.50 -21.26 10.92
C LEU A 59 -7.06 -21.19 9.50
N PHE A 60 -7.93 -20.21 9.28
CA PHE A 60 -8.53 -19.94 7.99
C PHE A 60 -7.92 -18.67 7.38
N ILE A 61 -8.27 -18.38 6.12
CA ILE A 61 -7.85 -17.16 5.41
C ILE A 61 -8.16 -15.90 6.24
N LYS A 62 -9.30 -15.88 6.94
CA LYS A 62 -9.67 -14.77 7.83
C LYS A 62 -8.60 -14.50 8.88
N ASP A 63 -8.03 -15.54 9.49
CA ASP A 63 -7.03 -15.39 10.54
C ASP A 63 -5.72 -14.82 9.99
N LEU A 64 -5.34 -15.25 8.78
CA LEU A 64 -4.20 -14.69 8.06
C LEU A 64 -4.41 -13.20 7.73
N LEU A 65 -5.61 -12.83 7.27
CA LEU A 65 -5.96 -11.44 6.98
C LEU A 65 -5.96 -10.57 8.24
N ASP A 66 -6.58 -11.04 9.33
CA ASP A 66 -6.61 -10.33 10.61
C ASP A 66 -5.18 -10.11 11.15
N TRP A 67 -4.32 -11.13 11.03
CA TRP A 67 -2.91 -11.03 11.38
C TRP A 67 -2.17 -10.02 10.48
N MET A 68 -2.37 -10.10 9.16
CA MET A 68 -1.71 -9.21 8.19
C MET A 68 -2.06 -7.75 8.46
N VAL A 69 -3.34 -7.42 8.64
CA VAL A 69 -3.78 -6.05 8.94
C VAL A 69 -3.14 -5.51 10.22
N SER A 70 -2.89 -6.38 11.20
CA SER A 70 -2.30 -5.99 12.48
C SER A 70 -0.77 -5.88 12.45
N ASN A 71 -0.10 -6.52 11.49
CA ASN A 71 1.37 -6.68 11.47
C ASN A 71 2.05 -6.13 10.21
N ILE A 72 1.27 -5.67 9.21
CA ILE A 72 1.84 -5.09 7.99
C ILE A 72 2.71 -3.88 8.33
N THR A 73 3.93 -3.85 7.79
CA THR A 73 4.87 -2.75 8.03
C THR A 73 4.82 -1.72 6.91
N THR A 74 5.37 -0.52 7.15
CA THR A 74 5.52 0.52 6.11
C THR A 74 6.25 -0.01 4.88
N LYS A 75 7.28 -0.84 5.07
CA LYS A 75 8.03 -1.45 3.95
C LYS A 75 7.17 -2.41 3.14
N ASP A 76 6.23 -3.11 3.77
CA ASP A 76 5.34 -4.02 3.06
C ASP A 76 4.27 -3.24 2.30
N ILE A 77 3.79 -2.12 2.86
CA ILE A 77 2.92 -1.18 2.15
C ILE A 77 3.62 -0.65 0.89
N GLU A 78 4.87 -0.19 1.01
CA GLU A 78 5.68 0.27 -0.13
C GLU A 78 5.81 -0.82 -1.21
N LYS A 79 6.06 -2.07 -0.82
CA LYS A 79 6.11 -3.19 -1.79
C LYS A 79 4.78 -3.37 -2.51
N VAL A 80 3.66 -3.33 -1.78
CA VAL A 80 2.32 -3.46 -2.37
C VAL A 80 2.03 -2.31 -3.33
N GLN A 81 2.37 -1.07 -2.95
CA GLN A 81 2.25 0.09 -3.84
C GLN A 81 3.07 -0.10 -5.12
N ASN A 82 4.31 -0.60 -4.99
CA ASN A 82 5.20 -0.87 -6.12
C ASN A 82 4.67 -1.93 -7.12
N LEU A 83 3.72 -2.79 -6.72
CA LEU A 83 3.06 -3.73 -7.62
C LEU A 83 2.13 -3.03 -8.62
N SER A 84 1.58 -1.87 -8.23
CA SER A 84 0.66 -1.10 -9.07
C SER A 84 1.38 -0.17 -10.06
N LEU A 85 2.66 0.12 -9.81
CA LEU A 85 3.43 1.08 -10.60
C LEU A 85 3.95 0.44 -11.89
N SER A 86 3.68 1.11 -13.02
CA SER A 86 4.31 0.79 -14.29
C SER A 86 5.80 1.13 -14.28
N LEU A 87 6.53 0.68 -15.31
CA LEU A 87 7.95 1.05 -15.46
C LEU A 87 8.12 2.57 -15.56
N LYS A 88 7.22 3.26 -16.27
CA LYS A 88 7.23 4.71 -16.41
C LYS A 88 7.06 5.39 -15.05
N ASP A 89 6.08 4.95 -14.27
CA ASP A 89 5.81 5.52 -12.93
C ASP A 89 7.01 5.33 -11.99
N LYS A 90 7.68 4.17 -12.08
CA LYS A 90 8.91 3.91 -11.30
C LYS A 90 10.05 4.85 -11.70
N VAL A 91 10.19 5.14 -12.99
CA VAL A 91 11.20 6.08 -13.50
C VAL A 91 10.88 7.50 -13.06
N GLU A 92 9.63 7.94 -13.19
CA GLU A 92 9.19 9.28 -12.77
C GLU A 92 9.34 9.48 -11.26
N MET A 93 8.89 8.51 -10.45
CA MET A 93 9.10 8.50 -9.00
C MET A 93 10.59 8.65 -8.66
N ARG A 94 11.46 7.93 -9.38
CA ARG A 94 12.90 7.97 -9.12
C ARG A 94 13.55 9.28 -9.55
N LEU A 95 13.08 9.90 -10.64
CA LEU A 95 13.52 11.22 -11.07
C LEU A 95 13.11 12.29 -10.06
N GLN A 96 11.86 12.23 -9.58
CA GLN A 96 11.35 13.11 -8.53
C GLN A 96 12.18 12.97 -7.24
N GLU A 97 12.42 11.75 -6.76
CA GLU A 97 13.27 11.50 -5.58
C GLU A 97 14.70 12.05 -5.73
N MET A 98 15.26 11.98 -6.95
CA MET A 98 16.58 12.54 -7.23
C MET A 98 16.54 14.06 -7.29
N GLY A 99 15.47 14.62 -7.82
CA GLY A 99 15.24 16.06 -7.89
C GLY A 99 15.06 16.68 -6.50
N ASP A 100 14.22 16.08 -5.66
CA ASP A 100 13.99 16.49 -4.28
C ASP A 100 15.30 16.52 -3.46
N LYS A 101 16.20 15.56 -3.71
CA LYS A 101 17.52 15.52 -3.04
C LYS A 101 18.47 16.61 -3.50
N LYS A 102 18.36 17.05 -4.75
CA LYS A 102 19.23 18.08 -5.34
C LYS A 102 18.61 19.47 -5.26
N GLY A 103 17.32 19.57 -4.94
CA GLY A 103 16.56 20.82 -4.99
C GLY A 103 16.31 21.30 -6.42
N GLU A 104 16.30 20.40 -7.40
CA GLU A 104 16.15 20.72 -8.82
C GLU A 104 15.14 19.77 -9.45
N ASP A 105 14.32 20.25 -10.39
CA ASP A 105 13.48 19.36 -11.20
C ASP A 105 14.34 18.67 -12.26
N ILE A 106 14.24 17.34 -12.37
CA ILE A 106 15.08 16.54 -13.27
C ILE A 106 14.22 16.06 -14.44
N ASP A 107 14.40 16.69 -15.59
CA ASP A 107 13.83 16.22 -16.84
C ASP A 107 14.45 14.88 -17.28
N ILE A 108 13.61 13.97 -17.76
CA ILE A 108 14.01 12.62 -18.15
C ILE A 108 14.95 12.61 -19.36
N TYR A 109 14.74 13.49 -20.34
CA TYR A 109 15.57 13.58 -21.54
C TYR A 109 16.93 14.17 -21.20
N ASP A 110 16.97 15.19 -20.33
CA ASP A 110 18.23 15.75 -19.84
C ASP A 110 19.04 14.73 -19.04
N TYR A 111 18.37 13.93 -18.20
CA TYR A 111 19.01 12.84 -17.46
C TYR A 111 19.59 11.78 -18.40
N ILE A 112 18.83 11.36 -19.41
CA ILE A 112 19.27 10.37 -20.39
C ILE A 112 20.42 10.92 -21.26
N ALA A 113 20.32 12.16 -21.75
CA ALA A 113 21.36 12.80 -22.56
C ALA A 113 22.70 12.86 -21.81
N LYS A 114 22.67 13.23 -20.52
CA LYS A 114 23.85 13.20 -19.63
C LYS A 114 24.39 11.77 -19.46
N SER A 115 23.51 10.79 -19.23
CA SER A 115 23.93 9.39 -19.04
C SER A 115 24.54 8.76 -20.30
N LEU A 116 24.04 9.13 -21.48
CA LEU A 116 24.52 8.63 -22.77
C LEU A 116 25.71 9.44 -23.31
N LYS A 117 26.15 10.48 -22.59
CA LYS A 117 27.21 11.41 -23.01
C LYS A 117 26.93 12.04 -24.39
N ILE A 118 25.66 12.36 -24.66
CA ILE A 118 25.23 13.03 -25.91
C ILE A 118 25.28 14.56 -25.71
N GLN A 119 26.25 15.04 -24.93
CA GLN A 119 26.54 16.47 -24.77
C GLN A 119 27.73 16.86 -25.65
#